data_AF-A0A354ELZ1-F1
#
_entry.id   AF-A0A354ELZ1-F1
#
_cell.length_a   1.000
_cell.length_b   1.000
_cell.length_c   1.000
_cell.angle_alpha   90.00
_cell.angle_beta   90.00
_cell.angle_gamma   90.00
#
_symmetry.space_group_name_H-M   'P 1'
#
loop_
_entity.id
_entity.type
_entity.pdbx_description
1 polymer ?
#
loop_
_entity_poly.entity_id
_entity_poly.type
_entity_poly.pdbx_seq_one_letter_code
_entity_poly.pdbx_strand_id
1 'polypeptide(L)'
;VTNWYDFQCDANGGSGGGGGGTVPDGPTTCTSFIYSTWSECENGSQFRIITSQRPSGCSGGSPGPLTQVCTPDDDGDEKIPKECQDYEDAFDQASAGDKNTKCLMVGIAMTESNCNASIPSSSHGACGIMQMKPSTANMTCEAMSANPKESILKATEIYNNYKSNISAYESKYGYDIGLDDSIAAYNAGTGDGVNSDGTKQPFALSVDCPSPITPAWQCPINPGGFKETQDYVEKVQGYQDSCLGK
;
A
#
# COMPACT_ATOMS: atom_id res chain seq x y z
N VAL A 1 54.20 -23.34 -23.29
CA VAL A 1 54.03 -24.42 -24.30
C VAL A 1 52.78 -24.03 -25.06
N THR A 2 52.75 -23.51 -26.29
CA THR A 2 53.69 -23.40 -27.43
C THR A 2 53.08 -22.28 -28.31
N ASN A 3 53.74 -21.14 -28.42
CA ASN A 3 54.56 -20.68 -29.55
C ASN A 3 53.77 -20.03 -30.70
N TRP A 4 54.02 -18.73 -30.83
CA TRP A 4 53.91 -17.93 -32.04
C TRP A 4 54.86 -18.44 -33.13
N TYR A 5 54.43 -18.40 -34.39
CA TYR A 5 55.28 -17.96 -35.51
C TYR A 5 54.43 -17.22 -36.55
N ASP A 6 55.01 -16.09 -36.94
CA ASP A 6 54.63 -15.08 -37.91
C ASP A 6 55.09 -15.46 -39.34
N PHE A 7 54.74 -14.61 -40.32
CA PHE A 7 55.22 -14.51 -41.72
C PHE A 7 54.49 -15.39 -42.76
N GLN A 8 53.91 -14.86 -43.85
CA GLN A 8 54.43 -13.84 -44.79
C GLN A 8 53.33 -12.96 -45.41
N CYS A 9 53.61 -11.66 -45.54
CA CYS A 9 53.02 -10.80 -46.58
C CYS A 9 54.13 -10.49 -47.59
N ASP A 10 53.99 -10.93 -48.84
CA ASP A 10 54.83 -10.48 -49.94
C ASP A 10 54.03 -9.56 -50.87
N ALA A 11 54.59 -8.35 -51.02
CA ALA A 11 54.63 -7.43 -52.18
C ALA A 11 53.53 -7.54 -53.27
N ASN A 12 52.98 -6.46 -53.82
CA ASN A 12 53.68 -5.35 -54.47
C ASN A 12 52.63 -4.34 -55.02
N GLY A 13 53.04 -3.08 -55.24
CA GLY A 13 52.18 -2.03 -55.76
C GLY A 13 51.72 -2.23 -57.21
N GLY A 14 50.56 -1.65 -57.54
CA GLY A 14 50.02 -1.55 -58.89
C GLY A 14 48.90 -0.51 -58.95
N SER A 15 49.20 0.65 -59.56
CA SER A 15 48.23 1.65 -60.00
C SER A 15 47.50 1.13 -61.24
N GLY A 16 46.16 1.20 -61.26
CA GLY A 16 45.34 0.84 -62.43
C GLY A 16 43.86 0.98 -62.12
N GLY A 17 43.18 1.90 -62.81
CA GLY A 17 41.80 2.27 -62.54
C GLY A 17 40.73 1.36 -63.13
N GLY A 18 39.48 1.70 -62.82
CA GLY A 18 38.30 1.47 -63.65
C GLY A 18 37.73 0.06 -63.65
N GLY A 19 36.72 -0.18 -62.80
CA GLY A 19 35.85 -1.35 -62.90
C GLY A 19 34.92 -1.47 -61.70
N GLY A 20 33.74 -0.86 -61.80
CA GLY A 20 32.68 -0.97 -60.80
C GLY A 20 32.15 -2.40 -60.70
N GLY A 21 32.80 -3.21 -59.86
CA GLY A 21 32.25 -4.44 -59.30
C GLY A 21 32.15 -4.24 -57.79
N THR A 22 30.94 -4.30 -57.24
CA THR A 22 30.69 -4.22 -55.80
C THR A 22 31.41 -5.39 -55.12
N VAL A 23 32.46 -5.08 -54.37
CA VAL A 23 33.06 -6.01 -53.41
C VAL A 23 31.93 -6.44 -52.47
N PRO A 24 31.70 -7.73 -52.18
CA PRO A 24 30.74 -8.13 -51.16
C PRO A 24 31.24 -7.51 -49.86
N ASP A 25 30.47 -6.58 -49.30
CA ASP A 25 30.73 -6.01 -47.97
C ASP A 25 30.99 -7.19 -47.03
N GLY A 26 32.11 -7.14 -46.30
CA GLY A 26 32.38 -8.10 -45.25
C GLY A 26 31.18 -8.17 -44.28
N PRO A 27 31.01 -9.28 -43.52
CA PRO A 27 29.88 -9.43 -42.63
C PRO A 27 29.77 -8.20 -41.73
N THR A 28 28.74 -7.40 -41.97
CA THR A 28 28.57 -6.11 -41.29
C THR A 28 28.06 -6.39 -39.89
N THR A 29 28.78 -5.94 -38.86
CA THR A 29 28.38 -6.15 -37.47
C THR A 29 27.22 -5.23 -37.08
N CYS A 30 26.23 -5.74 -36.35
CA CYS A 30 25.15 -4.90 -35.84
C CYS A 30 25.66 -3.97 -34.73
N THR A 31 25.34 -2.68 -34.85
CA THR A 31 25.74 -1.63 -33.89
C THR A 31 24.56 -1.03 -33.13
N SER A 32 23.33 -1.34 -33.54
CA SER A 32 22.11 -0.86 -32.89
C SER A 32 21.01 -1.92 -32.96
N PHE A 33 20.24 -2.01 -31.88
CA PHE A 33 19.17 -2.97 -31.68
C PHE A 33 17.93 -2.25 -31.13
N ILE A 34 16.77 -2.58 -31.67
CA ILE A 34 15.47 -2.17 -31.13
C ILE A 34 14.86 -3.39 -30.44
N TYR A 35 14.30 -3.19 -29.25
CA TYR A 35 13.76 -4.25 -28.42
C TYR A 35 12.22 -4.16 -28.35
N SER A 36 11.56 -5.25 -27.96
CA SER A 36 10.17 -5.22 -27.48
C SER A 36 10.07 -4.50 -26.13
N THR A 37 8.84 -4.30 -25.66
CA THR A 37 8.59 -4.10 -24.23
C THR A 37 9.07 -5.33 -23.44
N TRP A 38 9.37 -5.16 -22.17
CA TRP A 38 9.59 -6.28 -21.27
C TRP A 38 8.28 -7.06 -21.03
N SER A 39 8.40 -8.35 -20.75
CA SER A 39 7.29 -9.20 -20.29
C SER A 39 6.86 -8.82 -18.87
N GLU A 40 5.76 -9.40 -18.41
CA GLU A 40 5.42 -9.41 -16.99
C GLU A 40 6.54 -10.08 -16.17
N CYS A 41 6.60 -9.75 -14.89
CA CYS A 41 7.56 -10.31 -13.96
C CYS A 41 7.10 -11.70 -13.50
N GLU A 42 7.84 -12.75 -13.87
CA GLU A 42 7.55 -14.13 -13.49
C GLU A 42 8.72 -14.69 -12.67
N ASN A 43 8.46 -15.15 -11.44
CA ASN A 43 9.49 -15.67 -10.53
C ASN A 43 10.70 -14.71 -10.34
N GLY A 44 10.45 -13.40 -10.31
CA GLY A 44 11.46 -12.36 -10.14
C GLY A 44 12.30 -12.07 -11.41
N SER A 45 11.85 -12.54 -12.57
CA SER A 45 12.53 -12.34 -13.87
C SER A 45 11.55 -11.86 -14.95
N GLN A 46 12.01 -10.96 -15.80
CA GLN A 46 11.27 -10.53 -17.00
C GLN A 46 12.16 -10.59 -18.24
N PHE A 47 11.55 -10.77 -19.41
CA PHE A 47 12.20 -11.04 -20.68
C PHE A 47 11.81 -10.03 -21.76
N ARG A 48 12.70 -9.77 -22.71
CA ARG A 48 12.38 -9.02 -23.93
C ARG A 48 13.14 -9.61 -25.12
N ILE A 49 12.68 -9.30 -26.33
CA ILE A 49 13.31 -9.76 -27.57
C ILE A 49 13.82 -8.58 -28.41
N ILE A 50 14.75 -8.86 -29.32
CA ILE A 50 15.18 -7.91 -30.35
C ILE A 50 14.16 -7.94 -31.49
N THR A 51 13.52 -6.80 -31.76
CA THR A 51 12.52 -6.66 -32.83
C THR A 51 13.14 -6.17 -34.13
N SER A 52 14.27 -5.46 -34.09
CA SER A 52 15.06 -5.14 -35.28
C SER A 52 16.52 -4.81 -34.93
N GLN A 53 17.39 -4.88 -35.94
CA GLN A 53 18.82 -4.62 -35.82
C GLN A 53 19.33 -3.77 -36.99
N ARG A 54 20.38 -2.98 -36.76
CA ARG A 54 20.96 -2.07 -37.76
C ARG A 54 22.48 -2.16 -37.83
N PRO A 55 23.07 -1.99 -39.03
CA PRO A 55 22.42 -1.71 -40.33
C PRO A 55 21.67 -2.94 -40.91
N SER A 56 20.80 -2.75 -41.92
CA SER A 56 20.02 -3.85 -42.49
C SER A 56 20.95 -4.92 -43.08
N GLY A 57 20.66 -6.20 -42.80
CA GLY A 57 21.51 -7.33 -43.21
C GLY A 57 22.75 -7.56 -42.35
N CYS A 58 22.91 -6.83 -41.24
CA CYS A 58 24.00 -7.06 -40.30
C CYS A 58 23.88 -8.40 -39.56
N SER A 59 25.02 -8.94 -39.12
CA SER A 59 25.12 -10.16 -38.30
C SER A 59 26.10 -9.96 -37.15
N GLY A 60 25.83 -10.55 -35.98
CA GLY A 60 26.68 -10.40 -34.80
C GLY A 60 26.42 -9.09 -34.02
N GLY A 61 27.38 -8.69 -33.19
CA GLY A 61 27.28 -7.52 -32.31
C GLY A 61 27.02 -7.90 -30.85
N SER A 62 26.91 -6.90 -29.98
CA SER A 62 26.71 -7.08 -28.54
C SER A 62 25.41 -6.41 -28.11
N PRO A 63 24.26 -7.11 -28.17
CA PRO A 63 23.01 -6.57 -27.67
C PRO A 63 23.06 -6.38 -26.14
N GLY A 64 22.20 -5.50 -25.64
CA GLY A 64 21.97 -5.32 -24.21
C GLY A 64 21.22 -6.51 -23.59
N PRO A 65 20.98 -6.47 -22.27
CA PRO A 65 20.34 -7.58 -21.57
C PRO A 65 18.94 -7.87 -22.11
N LEU A 66 18.66 -9.15 -22.30
CA LEU A 66 17.34 -9.69 -22.70
C LEU A 66 16.57 -10.29 -21.52
N THR A 67 17.21 -10.34 -20.35
CA THR A 67 16.63 -10.73 -19.07
C THR A 67 17.04 -9.70 -18.04
N GLN A 68 16.12 -9.32 -17.17
CA GLN A 68 16.45 -8.53 -15.98
C GLN A 68 15.68 -9.03 -14.76
N VAL A 69 16.26 -8.81 -13.59
CA VAL A 69 15.59 -9.06 -12.32
C VAL A 69 14.46 -8.04 -12.18
N CYS A 70 13.32 -8.48 -11.67
CA CYS A 70 12.20 -7.65 -11.30
C CYS A 70 11.66 -8.08 -9.95
N THR A 71 10.99 -7.16 -9.29
CA THR A 71 9.96 -7.49 -8.31
C THR A 71 8.66 -7.68 -9.08
N PRO A 72 7.81 -8.67 -8.73
CA PRO A 72 6.45 -8.71 -9.24
C PRO A 72 5.84 -7.32 -9.05
N ASP A 73 5.36 -6.71 -10.15
CA ASP A 73 4.44 -5.60 -10.01
C ASP A 73 3.13 -6.26 -9.56
N ASP A 74 2.87 -6.20 -8.27
CA ASP A 74 1.69 -6.76 -7.65
C ASP A 74 0.45 -5.96 -8.08
N ASP A 75 -0.10 -6.29 -9.24
CA ASP A 75 -1.50 -5.99 -9.58
C ASP A 75 -2.48 -6.93 -8.81
N GLY A 76 -2.15 -7.12 -7.53
CA GLY A 76 -2.81 -7.83 -6.43
C GLY A 76 -2.32 -7.35 -5.05
N ASP A 77 -1.53 -6.26 -5.00
CA ASP A 77 -1.05 -5.60 -3.79
C ASP A 77 -2.03 -4.56 -3.26
N GLU A 78 -1.91 -4.33 -1.96
CA GLU A 78 -2.54 -3.24 -1.26
C GLU A 78 -2.24 -1.89 -1.94
N LYS A 79 -3.29 -1.20 -2.40
CA LYS A 79 -3.22 0.13 -3.02
C LYS A 79 -3.16 1.20 -1.95
N ILE A 80 -2.00 1.30 -1.29
CA ILE A 80 -1.77 2.30 -0.24
C ILE A 80 -1.84 3.72 -0.83
N PRO A 81 -2.70 4.62 -0.29
CA PRO A 81 -2.76 6.01 -0.73
C PRO A 81 -1.39 6.68 -0.62
N LYS A 82 -1.08 7.58 -1.56
CA LYS A 82 0.23 8.24 -1.65
C LYS A 82 0.62 8.94 -0.36
N GLU A 83 -0.36 9.52 0.31
CA GLU A 83 -0.22 10.23 1.58
C GLU A 83 0.26 9.32 2.72
N CYS A 84 0.03 8.01 2.61
CA CYS A 84 0.38 7.02 3.61
C CYS A 84 1.65 6.22 3.28
N GLN A 85 2.22 6.37 2.07
CA GLN A 85 3.33 5.55 1.59
C GLN A 85 4.59 5.66 2.48
N ASP A 86 4.87 6.83 3.05
CA ASP A 86 6.02 7.04 3.95
C ASP A 86 5.93 6.23 5.27
N TYR A 87 4.75 5.67 5.55
CA TYR A 87 4.46 4.90 6.77
C TYR A 87 4.08 3.45 6.49
N GLU A 88 4.26 2.97 5.26
CA GLU A 88 3.89 1.61 4.86
C GLU A 88 4.53 0.54 5.76
N ASP A 89 5.82 0.69 6.08
CA ASP A 89 6.54 -0.23 6.97
C ASP A 89 5.92 -0.30 8.38
N ALA A 90 5.40 0.83 8.88
CA ALA A 90 4.71 0.87 10.16
C ALA A 90 3.35 0.16 10.09
N PHE A 91 2.60 0.31 8.98
CA PHE A 91 1.35 -0.42 8.78
C PHE A 91 1.56 -1.93 8.60
N ASP A 92 2.62 -2.34 7.90
CA ASP A 92 3.02 -3.75 7.79
C ASP A 92 3.38 -4.34 9.15
N GLN A 93 4.19 -3.62 9.93
CA GLN A 93 4.56 -4.03 11.27
C GLN A 93 3.33 -4.12 12.20
N ALA A 94 2.46 -3.11 12.16
CA ALA A 94 1.26 -3.05 13.01
C ALA A 94 0.28 -4.19 12.72
N SER A 95 0.13 -4.54 11.44
CA SER A 95 -0.77 -5.59 10.96
C SER A 95 -0.17 -6.99 11.04
N ALA A 96 1.11 -7.13 11.38
CA ALA A 96 1.85 -8.39 11.28
C ALA A 96 1.74 -9.05 9.89
N GLY A 97 1.63 -8.22 8.84
CA GLY A 97 1.46 -8.67 7.45
C GLY A 97 0.04 -9.10 7.06
N ASP A 98 -0.97 -8.94 7.92
CA ASP A 98 -2.37 -9.18 7.53
C ASP A 98 -2.92 -8.02 6.68
N LYS A 99 -3.18 -8.30 5.40
CA LYS A 99 -3.65 -7.29 4.42
C LYS A 99 -4.90 -6.54 4.88
N ASN A 100 -5.87 -7.24 5.49
CA ASN A 100 -7.12 -6.62 5.94
C ASN A 100 -6.87 -5.63 7.08
N THR A 101 -6.02 -6.00 8.05
CA THR A 101 -5.62 -5.15 9.16
C THR A 101 -4.76 -3.99 8.68
N LYS A 102 -3.81 -4.21 7.75
CA LYS A 102 -3.01 -3.15 7.11
C LYS A 102 -3.93 -2.09 6.50
N CYS A 103 -4.81 -2.50 5.60
CA CYS A 103 -5.72 -1.60 4.91
C CYS A 103 -6.74 -0.94 5.85
N LEU A 104 -7.13 -1.63 6.94
CA LEU A 104 -7.98 -1.03 7.97
C LEU A 104 -7.26 0.13 8.67
N MET A 105 -6.01 -0.08 9.11
CA MET A 105 -5.23 0.96 9.78
C MET A 105 -4.93 2.13 8.85
N VAL A 106 -4.70 1.86 7.56
CA VAL A 106 -4.60 2.89 6.51
C VAL A 106 -5.92 3.67 6.40
N GLY A 107 -7.07 2.99 6.40
CA GLY A 107 -8.38 3.64 6.34
C GLY A 107 -8.66 4.54 7.54
N ILE A 108 -8.25 4.12 8.74
CA ILE A 108 -8.29 4.95 9.95
C ILE A 108 -7.37 6.16 9.79
N ALA A 109 -6.09 5.97 9.44
CA ALA A 109 -5.14 7.07 9.28
C ALA A 109 -5.59 8.12 8.23
N MET A 110 -6.18 7.66 7.13
CA MET A 110 -6.75 8.52 6.10
C MET A 110 -7.96 9.31 6.61
N THR A 111 -8.82 8.67 7.39
CA THR A 111 -10.01 9.33 7.95
C THR A 111 -9.65 10.35 9.02
N GLU A 112 -8.70 10.01 9.89
CA GLU A 112 -8.29 10.81 11.04
C GLU A 112 -7.43 12.02 10.64
N SER A 113 -6.48 11.82 9.73
CA SER A 113 -5.50 12.86 9.42
C SER A 113 -5.13 12.98 7.96
N ASN A 114 -5.74 12.17 7.07
CA ASN A 114 -5.25 12.01 5.70
C ASN A 114 -3.76 11.62 5.67
N CYS A 115 -3.37 10.73 6.60
CA CYS A 115 -1.98 10.33 6.86
C CYS A 115 -1.02 11.49 7.16
N ASN A 116 -1.53 12.65 7.60
CA ASN A 116 -0.69 13.80 7.95
C ASN A 116 -0.40 13.83 9.46
N ALA A 117 0.81 13.43 9.82
CA ALA A 117 1.29 13.43 11.21
C ALA A 117 1.37 14.82 11.87
N SER A 118 1.34 15.90 11.08
CA SER A 118 1.54 17.27 11.52
C SER A 118 0.25 18.07 11.68
N ILE A 119 -0.91 17.42 11.65
CA ILE A 119 -2.18 18.13 11.91
C ILE A 119 -2.27 18.56 13.38
N PRO A 120 -2.89 19.71 13.68
CA PRO A 120 -3.18 20.12 15.04
C PRO A 120 -4.02 19.08 15.78
N SER A 121 -4.01 19.14 17.12
CA SER A 121 -4.92 18.33 17.91
C SER A 121 -6.38 18.64 17.55
N SER A 122 -7.23 17.61 17.51
CA SER A 122 -8.67 17.81 17.34
C SER A 122 -9.26 18.66 18.48
N SER A 123 -10.48 19.15 18.29
CA SER A 123 -11.25 19.83 19.35
C SER A 123 -11.47 18.98 20.61
N HIS A 124 -11.26 17.67 20.51
CA HIS A 124 -11.37 16.70 21.61
C HIS A 124 -10.02 16.22 22.14
N GLY A 125 -8.91 16.87 21.74
CA GLY A 125 -7.56 16.60 22.23
C GLY A 125 -6.93 15.33 21.68
N ALA A 126 -7.39 14.85 20.53
CA ALA A 126 -6.81 13.71 19.83
C ALA A 126 -5.66 14.18 18.92
N CYS A 127 -4.62 13.36 18.76
CA CYS A 127 -3.32 13.83 18.27
C CYS A 127 -2.60 12.82 17.35
N GLY A 128 -1.69 13.34 16.52
CA GLY A 128 -0.88 12.57 15.59
C GLY A 128 -1.66 12.01 14.40
N ILE A 129 -0.99 11.14 13.63
CA ILE A 129 -1.51 10.58 12.37
C ILE A 129 -2.77 9.71 12.55
N MET A 130 -2.94 9.09 13.72
CA MET A 130 -4.09 8.26 14.05
C MET A 130 -5.09 8.96 14.99
N GLN A 131 -4.91 10.27 15.24
CA GLN A 131 -5.75 11.08 16.13
C GLN A 131 -6.16 10.35 17.43
N MET A 132 -5.18 9.93 18.22
CA MET A 132 -5.44 9.27 19.50
C MET A 132 -5.43 10.26 20.65
N LYS A 133 -6.25 10.04 21.67
CA LYS A 133 -6.18 10.81 22.93
C LYS A 133 -4.94 10.40 23.73
N PRO A 134 -4.20 11.36 24.34
CA PRO A 134 -3.04 11.08 25.18
C PRO A 134 -3.28 10.05 26.28
N SER A 135 -4.44 10.14 26.96
CA SER A 135 -4.82 9.22 28.03
C SER A 135 -5.06 7.79 27.54
N THR A 136 -5.53 7.63 26.30
CA THR A 136 -5.82 6.33 25.70
C THR A 136 -4.54 5.66 25.22
N ALA A 137 -3.65 6.43 24.58
CA ALA A 137 -2.39 5.94 24.05
C ALA A 137 -1.26 5.86 25.09
N ASN A 138 -1.44 6.48 26.26
CA ASN A 138 -0.38 6.69 27.24
C ASN A 138 0.87 7.36 26.62
N MET A 139 0.63 8.35 25.75
CA MET A 139 1.66 9.12 25.04
C MET A 139 1.23 10.59 24.98
N THR A 140 2.17 11.53 24.92
CA THR A 140 1.81 12.95 24.73
C THR A 140 1.48 13.22 23.26
N CYS A 141 0.71 14.29 23.00
CA CYS A 141 0.45 14.75 21.63
C CYS A 141 1.73 15.06 20.85
N GLU A 142 2.72 15.65 21.52
CA GLU A 142 4.03 15.93 20.95
C GLU A 142 4.75 14.64 20.54
N ALA A 143 4.75 13.62 21.42
CA ALA A 143 5.37 12.33 21.12
C ALA A 143 4.71 11.63 19.93
N MET A 144 3.37 11.65 19.83
CA MET A 144 2.66 11.05 18.69
C MET A 144 2.94 11.76 17.37
N SER A 145 3.05 13.08 17.40
CA SER A 145 3.29 13.90 16.20
C SER A 145 4.75 13.76 15.73
N ALA A 146 5.69 13.68 16.68
CA ALA A 146 7.10 13.48 16.39
C ALA A 146 7.44 12.05 15.94
N ASN A 147 6.64 11.05 16.36
CA ASN A 147 6.88 9.63 16.09
C ASN A 147 5.65 8.98 15.41
N PRO A 148 5.33 9.33 14.16
CA PRO A 148 4.13 8.84 13.48
C PRO A 148 4.09 7.31 13.32
N LYS A 149 5.23 6.66 13.11
CA LYS A 149 5.29 5.19 13.02
C LYS A 149 4.90 4.52 14.34
N GLU A 150 5.41 5.01 15.46
CA GLU A 150 5.04 4.52 16.79
C GLU A 150 3.56 4.82 17.11
N SER A 151 3.06 5.98 16.66
CA SER A 151 1.64 6.35 16.74
C SER A 151 0.73 5.33 16.02
N ILE A 152 1.12 4.85 14.83
CA ILE A 152 0.40 3.80 14.09
C ILE A 152 0.39 2.47 14.86
N LEU A 153 1.54 2.04 15.38
CA LEU A 153 1.65 0.81 16.18
C LEU A 153 0.74 0.88 17.41
N LYS A 154 0.78 2.02 18.13
CA LYS A 154 -0.04 2.24 19.32
C LYS A 154 -1.54 2.29 19.01
N ALA A 155 -1.93 2.90 17.89
CA ALA A 155 -3.32 2.90 17.44
C ALA A 155 -3.85 1.49 17.20
N THR A 156 -3.02 0.63 16.60
CA THR A 156 -3.40 -0.76 16.32
C THR A 156 -3.56 -1.57 17.60
N GLU A 157 -2.70 -1.33 18.60
CA GLU A 157 -2.86 -1.89 19.95
C GLU A 157 -4.20 -1.46 20.60
N ILE A 158 -4.53 -0.16 20.56
CA ILE A 158 -5.79 0.36 21.08
C ILE A 158 -6.98 -0.25 20.35
N TYR A 159 -6.93 -0.31 19.03
CA TYR A 159 -7.98 -0.91 18.21
C TYR A 159 -8.22 -2.37 18.62
N ASN A 160 -7.16 -3.17 18.78
CA ASN A 160 -7.27 -4.56 19.21
C ASN A 160 -7.84 -4.70 20.63
N ASN A 161 -7.45 -3.82 21.55
CA ASN A 161 -8.03 -3.78 22.91
C ASN A 161 -9.52 -3.45 22.87
N TYR A 162 -9.92 -2.47 22.05
CA TYR A 162 -11.32 -2.09 21.90
C TYR A 162 -12.15 -3.20 21.27
N LYS A 163 -11.65 -3.82 20.20
CA LYS A 163 -12.26 -5.01 19.59
C LYS A 163 -12.44 -6.14 20.62
N SER A 164 -11.44 -6.38 21.46
CA SER A 164 -11.54 -7.37 22.54
C SER A 164 -12.62 -6.98 23.57
N ASN A 165 -12.70 -5.71 23.96
CA ASN A 165 -13.69 -5.25 24.95
C ASN A 165 -15.12 -5.43 24.45
N ILE A 166 -15.40 -5.04 23.21
CA ILE A 166 -16.75 -5.09 22.64
C ILE A 166 -17.17 -6.51 22.26
N SER A 167 -16.25 -7.46 22.08
CA SER A 167 -16.58 -8.86 21.79
C SER A 167 -17.48 -9.51 22.86
N ALA A 168 -17.42 -9.03 24.11
CA ALA A 168 -18.29 -9.50 25.18
C ALA A 168 -19.78 -9.17 24.94
N TYR A 169 -20.07 -8.21 24.06
CA TYR A 169 -21.43 -7.74 23.78
C TYR A 169 -22.25 -8.74 22.95
N GLU A 170 -21.61 -9.62 22.18
CA GLU A 170 -22.29 -10.73 21.52
C GLU A 170 -23.01 -11.62 22.54
N SER A 171 -22.31 -12.02 23.60
CA SER A 171 -22.89 -12.83 24.67
C SER A 171 -23.83 -12.03 25.57
N LYS A 172 -23.56 -10.75 25.79
CA LYS A 172 -24.36 -9.90 26.68
C LYS A 172 -25.71 -9.53 26.09
N TYR A 173 -25.74 -9.23 24.79
CA TYR A 173 -26.92 -8.65 24.12
C TYR A 173 -27.46 -9.52 22.99
N GLY A 174 -26.70 -10.50 22.50
CA GLY A 174 -27.17 -11.42 21.46
C GLY A 174 -27.20 -10.84 20.05
N TYR A 175 -26.36 -9.85 19.74
CA TYR A 175 -26.13 -9.36 18.38
C TYR A 175 -24.66 -9.55 17.99
N ASP A 176 -24.41 -9.85 16.70
CA ASP A 176 -23.07 -10.16 16.19
C ASP A 176 -22.20 -8.89 16.15
N ILE A 177 -20.96 -8.98 16.62
CA ILE A 177 -20.02 -7.86 16.59
C ILE A 177 -19.24 -7.91 15.28
N GLY A 178 -19.43 -6.87 14.47
CA GLY A 178 -18.81 -6.74 13.17
C GLY A 178 -17.52 -5.92 13.14
N LEU A 179 -16.97 -5.81 11.94
CA LEU A 179 -15.86 -4.90 11.66
C LEU A 179 -16.28 -3.44 11.88
N ASP A 180 -17.50 -3.10 11.46
CA ASP A 180 -18.12 -1.79 11.66
C ASP A 180 -18.19 -1.41 13.14
N ASP A 181 -18.58 -2.34 14.03
CA ASP A 181 -18.55 -2.12 15.48
C ASP A 181 -17.13 -1.80 15.98
N SER A 182 -16.11 -2.54 15.55
CA SER A 182 -14.74 -2.28 15.98
C SER A 182 -14.19 -0.94 15.47
N ILE A 183 -14.63 -0.47 14.30
CA ILE A 183 -14.31 0.86 13.78
C ILE A 183 -15.05 1.95 14.58
N ALA A 184 -16.34 1.74 14.85
CA ALA A 184 -17.13 2.64 15.68
C ALA A 184 -16.53 2.78 17.09
N ALA A 185 -16.04 1.67 17.67
CA ALA A 185 -15.36 1.67 18.95
C ALA A 185 -14.07 2.48 18.95
N TYR A 186 -13.33 2.50 17.83
CA TYR A 186 -12.14 3.34 17.69
C TYR A 186 -12.48 4.83 17.79
N ASN A 187 -13.52 5.26 17.07
CA ASN A 187 -13.96 6.65 17.02
C ASN A 187 -14.65 7.12 18.31
N ALA A 188 -15.59 6.33 18.83
CA ALA A 188 -16.49 6.74 19.91
C ALA A 188 -16.20 6.10 21.27
N GLY A 189 -15.28 5.13 21.32
CA GLY A 189 -14.98 4.32 22.51
C GLY A 189 -15.88 3.10 22.66
N THR A 190 -15.65 2.30 23.70
CA THR A 190 -16.27 0.97 23.84
C THR A 190 -17.44 0.92 24.82
N GLY A 191 -17.87 2.06 25.38
CA GLY A 191 -18.86 2.08 26.45
C GLY A 191 -20.26 1.67 26.00
N ASP A 192 -21.02 1.02 26.88
CA ASP A 192 -22.39 0.56 26.67
C ASP A 192 -23.41 1.11 27.67
N GLY A 193 -23.01 2.10 28.47
CA GLY A 193 -23.85 2.74 29.47
C GLY A 193 -24.54 4.02 28.99
N VAL A 194 -25.16 4.70 29.94
CA VAL A 194 -25.68 6.06 29.78
C VAL A 194 -24.91 6.95 30.76
N ASN A 195 -24.33 8.04 30.28
CA ASN A 195 -23.59 9.00 31.08
C ASN A 195 -24.56 9.76 32.02
N SER A 196 -24.01 10.40 33.05
CA SER A 196 -24.80 11.15 34.04
C SER A 196 -25.62 12.31 33.46
N ASP A 197 -25.23 12.83 32.29
CA ASP A 197 -25.95 13.87 31.56
C ASP A 197 -27.05 13.32 30.63
N GLY A 198 -27.27 12.00 30.65
CA GLY A 198 -28.26 11.31 29.83
C GLY A 198 -27.78 10.96 28.43
N THR A 199 -26.55 11.32 28.04
CA THR A 199 -25.98 10.92 26.75
C THR A 199 -25.66 9.43 26.75
N LYS A 200 -26.00 8.74 25.66
CA LYS A 200 -25.70 7.31 25.50
C LYS A 200 -24.24 7.13 25.12
N GLN A 201 -23.63 6.03 25.56
CA GLN A 201 -22.37 5.54 25.02
C GLN A 201 -22.65 4.70 23.74
N PRO A 202 -21.69 4.53 22.83
CA PRO A 202 -21.95 4.00 21.48
C PRO A 202 -22.60 2.62 21.46
N PHE A 203 -22.24 1.75 22.41
CA PHE A 203 -22.76 0.38 22.50
C PHE A 203 -23.94 0.22 23.45
N ALA A 204 -24.48 1.33 23.97
CA ALA A 204 -25.72 1.28 24.74
C ALA A 204 -26.87 0.88 23.81
N LEU A 205 -27.79 0.04 24.28
CA LEU A 205 -28.89 -0.41 23.43
C LEU A 205 -29.78 0.77 23.00
N SER A 206 -30.10 0.80 21.70
CA SER A 206 -31.04 1.78 21.18
C SER A 206 -32.47 1.43 21.58
N VAL A 207 -33.20 2.43 22.07
CA VAL A 207 -34.64 2.29 22.34
C VAL A 207 -35.47 2.49 21.07
N ASP A 208 -34.90 3.21 20.10
CA ASP A 208 -35.51 3.49 18.80
C ASP A 208 -35.32 2.33 17.82
N CYS A 209 -34.32 1.46 18.06
CA CYS A 209 -34.01 0.28 17.24
C CYS A 209 -33.95 -1.00 18.12
N PRO A 210 -35.09 -1.50 18.63
CA PRO A 210 -35.11 -2.68 19.51
C PRO A 210 -35.13 -4.03 18.77
N SER A 211 -35.41 -4.04 17.46
CA SER A 211 -35.49 -5.27 16.66
C SER A 211 -34.98 -5.03 15.23
N PRO A 212 -33.87 -5.69 14.80
CA PRO A 212 -32.95 -6.46 15.66
C PRO A 212 -32.37 -5.60 16.79
N ILE A 213 -31.80 -6.24 17.82
CA ILE A 213 -31.13 -5.50 18.90
C ILE A 213 -29.99 -4.70 18.26
N THR A 214 -30.01 -3.38 18.42
CA THR A 214 -29.06 -2.47 17.74
C THR A 214 -28.41 -1.53 18.76
N PRO A 215 -27.07 -1.39 18.77
CA PRO A 215 -26.39 -0.40 19.60
C PRO A 215 -26.73 1.03 19.14
N ALA A 216 -26.56 2.00 20.04
CA ALA A 216 -26.90 3.40 19.80
C ALA A 216 -26.19 3.96 18.57
N TRP A 217 -24.92 3.60 18.36
CA TRP A 217 -24.13 4.08 17.23
C TRP A 217 -24.69 3.64 15.87
N GLN A 218 -25.27 2.44 15.77
CA GLN A 218 -25.73 1.86 14.51
C GLN A 218 -27.19 2.21 14.19
N CYS A 219 -27.96 2.73 15.14
CA CYS A 219 -29.39 3.02 14.93
C CYS A 219 -29.61 4.25 14.01
N PRO A 220 -30.37 4.12 12.90
CA PRO A 220 -30.57 5.22 11.95
C PRO A 220 -31.66 6.23 12.35
N ILE A 221 -32.59 5.87 13.25
CA ILE A 221 -33.79 6.67 13.53
C ILE A 221 -33.47 7.85 14.46
N ASN A 222 -32.56 7.67 15.42
CA ASN A 222 -32.07 8.68 16.35
C ASN A 222 -30.69 8.25 16.86
N PRO A 223 -29.58 8.53 16.14
CA PRO A 223 -28.27 7.97 16.49
C PRO A 223 -27.68 8.52 17.79
N GLY A 224 -28.42 9.30 18.60
CA GLY A 224 -27.97 9.70 19.94
C GLY A 224 -26.67 10.52 20.00
N GLY A 225 -26.31 11.20 18.90
CA GLY A 225 -25.03 11.91 18.76
C GLY A 225 -23.98 11.16 17.92
N PHE A 226 -24.26 9.94 17.47
CA PHE A 226 -23.31 9.09 16.73
C PHE A 226 -23.39 9.22 15.21
N LYS A 227 -24.01 10.27 14.67
CA LYS A 227 -24.04 10.49 13.22
C LYS A 227 -22.62 10.64 12.65
N GLU A 228 -21.75 11.34 13.37
CA GLU A 228 -20.33 11.45 13.01
C GLU A 228 -19.64 10.07 13.00
N THR A 229 -19.94 9.22 13.97
CA THR A 229 -19.39 7.85 14.04
C THR A 229 -19.89 6.97 12.89
N GLN A 230 -21.15 7.10 12.47
CA GLN A 230 -21.67 6.39 11.29
C GLN A 230 -20.91 6.80 10.03
N ASP A 231 -20.77 8.10 9.81
CA ASP A 231 -20.06 8.64 8.65
C ASP A 231 -18.56 8.25 8.70
N TYR A 232 -17.97 8.19 9.90
CA TYR A 232 -16.60 7.71 10.12
C TYR A 232 -16.43 6.25 9.71
N VAL A 233 -17.34 5.36 10.13
CA VAL A 233 -17.28 3.93 9.80
C VAL A 233 -17.33 3.72 8.29
N GLU A 234 -18.28 4.37 7.62
CA GLU A 234 -18.42 4.29 6.15
C GLU A 234 -17.14 4.77 5.45
N LYS A 235 -16.55 5.87 5.92
CA LYS A 235 -15.33 6.44 5.33
C LYS A 235 -14.11 5.55 5.52
N VAL A 236 -13.92 4.98 6.72
CA VAL A 236 -12.82 4.04 7.00
C VAL A 236 -12.95 2.80 6.12
N GLN A 237 -14.15 2.20 6.03
CA GLN A 237 -14.39 1.03 5.19
C GLN A 237 -14.15 1.33 3.71
N GLY A 238 -14.58 2.51 3.23
CA GLY A 238 -14.31 2.94 1.86
C GLY A 238 -12.81 3.03 1.53
N TYR A 239 -12.00 3.58 2.44
CA TYR A 239 -10.54 3.58 2.26
C TYR A 239 -9.92 2.20 2.38
N GLN A 240 -10.42 1.36 3.30
CA GLN A 240 -9.96 -0.02 3.44
C GLN A 240 -10.21 -0.82 2.16
N ASP A 241 -11.41 -0.72 1.58
CA ASP A 241 -11.76 -1.41 0.34
C ASP A 241 -10.94 -0.89 -0.84
N SER A 242 -10.76 0.44 -0.95
CA SER A 242 -9.86 1.03 -1.95
C SER A 242 -8.44 0.51 -1.81
N CYS A 243 -7.93 0.38 -0.58
CA CYS A 243 -6.61 -0.18 -0.29
C CYS A 243 -6.55 -1.68 -0.67
N LEU A 244 -7.61 -2.45 -0.42
CA LEU A 244 -7.68 -3.86 -0.82
C LEU A 244 -7.96 -4.05 -2.32
N GLY A 245 -8.16 -2.97 -3.08
CA GLY A 245 -8.47 -3.01 -4.51
C GLY A 245 -9.86 -3.56 -4.84
N LYS A 246 -10.82 -3.41 -3.93
CA LYS A 246 -12.22 -3.84 -4.09
C LYS A 246 -13.12 -2.77 -4.70
#